data_AF-A0A955B7Q9-F1
#
_entry.id   AF-A0A955B7Q9-F1
#
_cell.length_a   1.000
_cell.length_b   1.000
_cell.length_c   1.000
_cell.angle_alpha   90.00
_cell.angle_beta   90.00
_cell.angle_gamma   90.00
#
_symmetry.space_group_name_H-M   'P 1'
#
loop_
_entity.id
_entity.type
_entity.pdbx_description
1 polymer ?
#
loop_
_entity_poly.entity_id
_entity_poly.type
_entity_poly.pdbx_seq_one_letter_code
_entity_poly.pdbx_strand_id
1 'polypeptide(L)'
;MPNVTIDIERRVAISLAVGRYLRSADRFNEASKEFTGACKSLRQQLGTQQRFVVQIDFKHYLVTSDRDGNFEVEHIQSIWWTAGGATD
;
A
#
# COMPACT_ATOMS: atom_id res chain seq x y z
N MET A 1 35.98 5.57 -30.76
CA MET A 1 34.72 5.33 -30.01
C MET A 1 33.79 4.54 -30.92
N PRO A 2 33.26 3.38 -30.51
CA PRO A 2 32.33 2.66 -31.38
C PRO A 2 31.05 3.50 -31.51
N ASN A 3 30.73 3.90 -32.75
CA ASN A 3 29.47 4.54 -33.09
C ASN A 3 28.38 3.48 -32.98
N VAL A 4 27.76 3.36 -31.80
CA VAL A 4 26.58 2.51 -31.60
C VAL A 4 25.41 3.23 -32.26
N THR A 5 25.33 3.13 -33.59
CA THR A 5 24.20 3.65 -34.33
C THR A 5 23.02 2.74 -34.01
N ILE A 6 22.22 3.13 -33.01
CA ILE A 6 20.96 2.46 -32.69
C ILE A 6 20.10 2.55 -33.95
N ASP A 7 19.77 1.40 -34.53
CA ASP A 7 18.87 1.29 -35.67
C ASP A 7 17.51 1.90 -35.32
N ILE A 8 16.79 2.37 -36.35
CA ILE A 8 15.52 3.06 -36.18
C ILE A 8 14.46 2.20 -35.45
N GLU A 9 14.40 0.90 -35.71
CA GLU A 9 13.46 -0.02 -35.08
C GLU A 9 13.73 -0.09 -33.57
N ARG A 10 15.00 -0.25 -33.20
CA ARG A 10 15.40 -0.23 -31.79
C ARG A 10 15.11 1.10 -31.10
N ARG A 11 15.29 2.24 -31.79
CA ARG A 11 14.91 3.56 -31.24
C ARG A 11 13.41 3.66 -31.00
N VAL A 12 12.58 3.20 -31.94
CA VAL A 12 11.12 3.22 -31.80
C VAL A 12 10.68 2.33 -30.64
N ALA A 13 11.21 1.12 -30.53
CA ALA A 13 10.90 0.20 -29.44
C ALA A 13 11.24 0.81 -28.06
N ILE A 14 12.41 1.45 -27.93
CA ILE A 14 12.81 2.15 -26.70
C ILE A 14 11.83 3.29 -26.40
N SER A 15 11.50 4.14 -27.37
CA SER A 15 10.56 5.24 -27.16
C SER A 15 9.18 4.76 -26.69
N LEU A 16 8.67 3.66 -27.26
CA LEU A 16 7.41 3.06 -26.82
C LEU A 16 7.49 2.52 -25.39
N ALA A 17 8.59 1.84 -25.04
CA ALA A 17 8.83 1.33 -23.70
C ALA A 17 8.95 2.46 -22.67
N VAL A 18 9.71 3.50 -22.98
CA VAL A 18 9.82 4.71 -22.14
C VAL A 18 8.47 5.38 -21.96
N GLY A 19 7.67 5.51 -23.02
CA GLY A 19 6.32 6.07 -22.92
C GLY A 19 5.40 5.26 -21.99
N ARG A 20 5.48 3.92 -22.03
CA ARG A 20 4.74 3.06 -21.08
C ARG A 20 5.24 3.25 -19.65
N TYR A 21 6.55 3.31 -19.45
CA TYR A 21 7.16 3.54 -18.15
C TYR A 21 6.70 4.87 -17.54
N LEU A 22 6.78 5.98 -18.28
CA LEU A 22 6.41 7.30 -17.76
C LEU A 22 4.94 7.35 -17.32
N ARG A 23 4.03 6.81 -18.13
CA ARG A 23 2.60 6.73 -17.76
C ARG A 23 2.36 5.87 -16.52
N SER A 24 3.07 4.75 -16.39
CA SER A 24 2.99 3.91 -15.19
C SER A 24 3.58 4.61 -13.96
N ALA A 25 4.69 5.35 -14.12
CA ALA A 25 5.30 6.12 -13.06
C ALA A 25 4.38 7.25 -12.56
N ASP A 26 3.69 7.94 -13.48
CA ASP A 26 2.72 8.97 -13.12
C ASP A 26 1.57 8.40 -12.29
N ARG A 27 0.97 7.29 -12.74
CA ARG A 27 -0.11 6.60 -12.00
C ARG A 27 0.36 6.08 -10.65
N PHE A 28 1.58 5.56 -10.57
CA PHE A 28 2.17 5.10 -9.31
C PHE A 28 2.37 6.27 -8.34
N ASN A 29 2.87 7.41 -8.82
CA ASN A 29 3.06 8.60 -7.99
C ASN A 29 1.73 9.16 -7.48
N GLU A 30 0.69 9.16 -8.31
CA GLU A 30 -0.66 9.56 -7.91
C GLU A 30 -1.22 8.63 -6.82
N ALA A 31 -1.20 7.31 -7.06
CA ALA A 31 -1.66 6.33 -6.08
C ALA A 31 -0.85 6.38 -4.77
N SER A 32 0.47 6.63 -4.85
CA SER A 32 1.33 6.78 -3.68
C SER A 32 0.99 8.02 -2.85
N LYS A 33 0.65 9.14 -3.50
CA LYS A 33 0.20 10.36 -2.82
C LYS A 33 -1.13 10.12 -2.12
N GLU A 34 -2.09 9.49 -2.80
CA GLU A 34 -3.38 9.13 -2.22
C GLU A 34 -3.22 8.22 -1.00
N PHE A 35 -2.44 7.15 -1.14
CA PHE A 35 -2.14 6.22 -0.05
C PHE A 35 -1.47 6.93 1.15
N THR A 36 -0.47 7.76 0.89
CA THR A 36 0.20 8.54 1.95
C THR A 36 -0.78 9.49 2.65
N GLY A 37 -1.69 10.11 1.89
CA GLY A 37 -2.78 10.93 2.42
C GLY A 37 -3.72 10.15 3.32
N ALA A 38 -4.12 8.95 2.89
CA ALA A 38 -4.94 8.04 3.70
C ALA A 38 -4.23 7.63 5.00
N CYS A 39 -2.94 7.28 4.95
CA CYS A 39 -2.17 6.98 6.15
C CYS A 39 -2.12 8.16 7.13
N LYS A 40 -1.92 9.38 6.62
CA LYS A 40 -1.91 10.59 7.45
C LYS A 40 -3.28 10.83 8.10
N SER A 41 -4.36 10.69 7.34
CA SER A 41 -5.73 10.85 7.83
C SER A 41 -6.05 9.81 8.91
N LEU A 42 -5.72 8.53 8.67
CA LEU A 42 -5.93 7.46 9.65
C LEU A 42 -5.13 7.71 10.93
N ARG A 43 -3.87 8.11 10.84
CA ARG A 43 -3.05 8.47 12.00
C ARG A 43 -3.66 9.60 12.84
N GLN A 44 -4.36 10.55 12.23
CA GLN A 44 -5.04 11.63 12.97
C GLN A 44 -6.30 11.16 13.70
N GLN A 45 -6.94 10.09 13.22
CA GLN A 45 -8.15 9.52 13.82
C GLN A 45 -7.82 8.44 14.85
N LEU A 46 -6.76 7.68 14.63
CA LEU A 46 -6.27 6.70 15.59
C LEU A 46 -5.76 7.41 16.84
N GLY A 47 -6.23 6.97 18.00
CA GLY A 47 -5.58 7.29 19.26
C GLY A 47 -4.25 6.55 19.39
N THR A 48 -3.47 6.92 20.40
CA THR A 48 -2.26 6.16 20.75
C THR A 48 -2.62 4.88 21.50
N GLN A 49 -1.81 3.83 21.31
CA GLN A 49 -1.94 2.55 22.01
C GLN A 49 -3.28 1.84 21.85
N GLN A 50 -3.86 1.85 20.66
CA GLN A 50 -5.14 1.19 20.39
C GLN A 50 -4.92 -0.15 19.71
N ARG A 51 -5.81 -1.12 20.00
CA ARG A 51 -5.88 -2.39 19.30
C ARG A 51 -7.33 -2.81 19.17
N PHE A 52 -7.83 -2.89 17.95
CA PHE A 52 -9.24 -3.20 17.69
C PHE A 52 -9.43 -3.88 16.34
N VAL A 53 -10.59 -4.50 16.16
CA VAL A 53 -10.96 -5.17 14.90
C VAL A 53 -11.97 -4.31 14.14
N VAL A 54 -11.78 -4.19 12.84
CA VAL A 54 -12.74 -3.59 11.91
C VAL A 54 -13.13 -4.58 10.83
N GLN A 55 -14.34 -4.44 10.30
CA GLN A 55 -14.82 -5.23 9.17
C GLN A 55 -14.99 -4.33 7.95
N ILE A 56 -14.33 -4.67 6.83
CA ILE A 56 -14.40 -3.95 5.55
C ILE A 56 -14.57 -5.00 4.45
N ASP A 57 -15.57 -4.84 3.58
CA ASP A 57 -15.86 -5.75 2.46
C ASP A 57 -15.89 -7.24 2.86
N PHE A 58 -16.61 -7.55 3.95
CA PHE A 58 -16.74 -8.89 4.53
C PHE A 58 -15.44 -9.52 5.05
N LYS A 59 -14.35 -8.75 5.14
CA LYS A 59 -13.07 -9.17 5.71
C LYS A 59 -12.83 -8.48 7.04
N HIS A 60 -12.17 -9.18 7.97
CA HIS A 60 -11.79 -8.63 9.26
C HIS A 60 -10.33 -8.19 9.24
N TYR A 61 -10.07 -7.03 9.84
CA TYR A 61 -8.74 -6.49 9.98
C TYR A 61 -8.48 -6.13 11.44
N LEU A 62 -7.32 -6.52 11.92
CA LEU A 62 -6.78 -6.08 13.20
C LEU A 62 -6.01 -4.78 12.96
N VAL A 63 -6.43 -3.71 13.61
CA VAL A 63 -5.74 -2.43 13.62
C VAL A 63 -5.00 -2.30 14.94
N THR A 64 -3.71 -2.03 14.89
CA THR A 64 -2.88 -1.74 16.08
C THR A 64 -2.20 -0.40 15.90
N SER A 65 -2.23 0.48 16.90
CA SER A 65 -1.43 1.70 16.95
C SER A 65 -0.53 1.71 18.18
N ASP A 66 0.70 2.22 18.02
CA ASP A 66 1.66 2.36 19.12
C ASP A 66 1.55 3.73 19.82
N ARG A 67 2.52 4.06 20.67
CA ARG A 67 2.58 5.35 21.37
C ARG A 67 2.97 6.51 20.47
N ASP A 68 3.69 6.23 19.39
CA ASP A 68 4.23 7.22 18.45
C ASP A 68 3.24 7.50 17.30
N GLY A 69 2.08 6.82 17.30
CA GLY A 69 1.06 6.93 16.26
C GLY A 69 1.43 6.20 14.97
N ASN A 70 2.42 5.30 15.04
CA ASN A 70 2.57 4.29 13.99
C ASN A 70 1.45 3.28 14.15
N PHE A 71 1.00 2.74 13.03
CA PHE A 71 -0.07 1.78 13.02
C PHE A 71 0.19 0.68 12.01
N GLU A 72 -0.43 -0.46 12.27
CA GLU A 72 -0.44 -1.63 11.41
C GLU A 72 -1.88 -2.08 11.20
N VAL A 73 -2.18 -2.56 9.99
CA VAL A 73 -3.48 -3.12 9.63
C VAL A 73 -3.25 -4.50 9.03
N GLU A 74 -3.62 -5.53 9.78
CA GLU A 74 -3.41 -6.93 9.41
C GLU A 74 -4.74 -7.59 9.07
N HIS A 75 -4.82 -8.28 7.94
CA HIS A 75 -5.99 -9.11 7.63
C HIS A 75 -6.00 -10.34 8.55
N ILE A 76 -7.08 -10.54 9.29
CA ILE A 76 -7.24 -11.69 10.19
C ILE A 76 -8.32 -12.64 9.68
N GLN A 77 -8.01 -13.94 9.68
CA GLN A 77 -9.02 -14.95 9.40
C GLN A 77 -9.97 -15.08 10.60
N SER A 78 -11.27 -15.23 10.31
CA SER A 78 -12.38 -15.26 11.29
C SER A 78 -12.20 -16.23 12.47
N ILE A 79 -11.31 -17.21 12.35
CA ILE A 79 -11.07 -18.29 13.31
C ILE A 79 -10.17 -17.90 14.50
N TRP A 80 -9.43 -16.79 14.42
CA TRP A 80 -8.51 -16.37 15.49
C TRP A 80 -9.20 -15.63 16.65
N TRP A 81 -10.40 -15.09 16.44
CA TRP A 81 -11.11 -14.31 17.46
C TRP A 81 -11.81 -15.20 18.50
N THR A 82 -12.28 -16.40 18.11
CA THR A 82 -12.99 -17.31 19.01
C THR A 82 -12.11 -18.08 19.98
N ALA A 83 -10.78 -18.00 19.88
CA ALA A 83 -9.85 -18.77 20.72
C ALA A 83 -9.25 -17.99 21.91
N GLY A 84 -9.60 -16.71 22.10
CA GLY A 84 -8.85 -15.79 22.98
C GLY A 84 -9.59 -15.15 24.16
N GLY A 85 -10.69 -15.73 24.65
CA GLY A 85 -11.40 -15.09 25.79
C GLY A 85 -12.65 -15.77 26.33
N ALA A 86 -12.72 -17.10 26.33
CA ALA A 86 -13.75 -17.83 27.06
C ALA A 86 -13.21 -19.19 27.53
N THR A 87 -12.44 -19.18 28.62
CA THR A 87 -12.29 -20.34 29.51
C THR A 87 -12.27 -19.80 30.94
N ASP A 88 -13.14 -20.40 31.76
CA ASP A 88 -13.42 -20.13 33.18
C ASP A 88 -12.20 -19.81 34.06
#